data_AF-R7ZUI2-F1
#
_entry.id   AF-R7ZUI2-F1
#
_cell.length_a   1.000
_cell.length_b   1.000
_cell.length_c   1.000
_cell.angle_alpha   90.00
_cell.angle_beta   90.00
_cell.angle_gamma   90.00
#
_symmetry.space_group_name_H-M   'P 1'
#
loop_
_entity.id
_entity.type
_entity.pdbx_description
1 polymer ?
#
loop_
_entity_poly.entity_id
_entity_poly.type
_entity_poly.pdbx_seq_one_letter_code
_entity_poly.pdbx_strand_id
1 'polypeptide(L)' 'MHEDSDIDLLVEFSDEIDVLEYADNYFSLLDQLQKILNRKVDLLSSKSLKNPVLKEQIYKSKVNLYAA' A
#
# COMPACT_ATOMS: atom_id res chain seq x y z
N MET A 1 12.46 -12.67 -6.04
CA MET A 1 12.69 -11.51 -5.15
C MET A 1 14.18 -11.35 -4.99
N HIS A 2 14.71 -10.16 -5.21
CA HIS A 2 16.10 -9.85 -4.88
C HIS A 2 16.19 -9.46 -3.40
N GLU A 3 17.32 -9.69 -2.76
CA GLU A 3 17.47 -9.40 -1.33
C GLU A 3 17.36 -7.90 -1.02
N ASP A 4 17.77 -7.06 -1.97
CA ASP A 4 17.79 -5.60 -1.85
C ASP A 4 16.58 -4.89 -2.49
N SER A 5 15.60 -5.63 -3.02
CA SER A 5 14.41 -5.01 -3.60
C SER A 5 13.45 -4.53 -2.51
N ASP A 6 12.76 -3.42 -2.77
CA ASP A 6 11.63 -2.99 -1.96
C ASP A 6 10.43 -3.94 -2.06
N ILE A 7 9.50 -3.75 -1.14
CA ILE A 7 8.23 -4.48 -1.06
C ILE A 7 7.11 -3.51 -1.43
N ASP A 8 6.46 -3.74 -2.56
CA ASP A 8 5.30 -2.97 -3.02
C ASP A 8 4.01 -3.52 -2.41
N LEU A 9 3.21 -2.65 -1.79
CA LEU A 9 1.93 -3.02 -1.19
C LEU A 9 0.84 -2.04 -1.64
N LEU A 10 -0.29 -2.60 -2.07
CA LEU A 10 -1.50 -1.83 -2.33
C LEU A 10 -2.47 -2.02 -1.15
N VAL A 11 -2.90 -0.91 -0.54
CA VAL A 11 -3.85 -0.91 0.58
C VAL A 11 -5.13 -0.16 0.23
N GLU A 12 -6.20 -0.57 0.89
CA GLU A 12 -7.50 0.07 0.82
C GLU A 12 -7.99 0.25 2.26
N PHE A 13 -8.22 1.50 2.63
CA PHE A 13 -8.83 1.87 3.90
C PHE A 13 -10.32 2.16 3.67
N SER A 14 -11.11 2.11 4.74
CA SER A 14 -12.54 2.46 4.69
C SER A 14 -12.77 3.83 4.03
N ASP A 15 -13.89 3.97 3.33
CA ASP A 15 -14.33 5.25 2.78
C ASP A 15 -14.89 6.21 3.83
N GLU A 16 -15.18 5.71 5.02
CA GLU A 16 -15.83 6.46 6.10
C GLU A 16 -14.86 7.18 7.04
N ILE A 17 -13.56 6.90 6.95
CA ILE A 17 -12.56 7.58 7.80
C ILE A 17 -12.28 9.00 7.27
N ASP A 18 -12.04 9.93 8.20
CA ASP A 18 -11.68 11.29 7.84
C ASP A 18 -10.26 11.37 7.26
N VAL A 19 -9.94 12.50 6.63
CA VAL A 19 -8.68 12.70 5.91
C VAL A 19 -7.45 12.67 6.82
N LEU A 20 -7.58 13.14 8.07
CA LEU A 20 -6.46 13.14 9.02
C LEU A 20 -6.22 11.72 9.53
N GLU A 21 -7.28 11.01 9.91
CA GLU A 21 -7.19 9.61 10.32
C GLU A 21 -6.66 8.73 9.18
N TYR A 22 -7.05 8.99 7.93
CA TYR A 22 -6.50 8.33 6.75
C TYR A 22 -4.98 8.52 6.65
N ALA A 23 -4.50 9.75 6.83
CA ALA A 23 -3.08 10.05 6.76
C ALA A 23 -2.31 9.36 7.90
N ASP A 24 -2.83 9.45 9.13
CA ASP A 24 -2.23 8.82 10.30
C ASP A 24 -2.15 7.30 10.14
N ASN A 25 -3.22 6.66 9.67
CA ASN A 25 -3.25 5.22 9.39
C ASN A 25 -2.25 4.83 8.30
N TYR A 26 -2.17 5.60 7.22
CA TYR A 26 -1.23 5.34 6.13
C TYR A 26 0.23 5.42 6.61
N PHE A 27 0.62 6.50 7.29
CA PHE A 27 2.01 6.69 7.73
C PHE A 27 2.39 5.73 8.86
N SER A 28 1.47 5.46 9.79
CA SER A 28 1.69 4.48 10.85
C SER A 28 1.86 3.08 10.28
N LEU A 29 1.04 2.67 9.32
CA LEU A 29 1.16 1.37 8.67
C LEU A 29 2.49 1.24 7.90
N LEU A 30 2.86 2.26 7.12
CA LEU A 30 4.13 2.28 6.41
C LEU A 30 5.33 2.10 7.35
N ASP A 31 5.38 2.89 8.43
CA ASP A 31 6.47 2.81 9.42
C ASP A 31 6.55 1.42 10.08
N GLN A 32 5.40 0.85 10.48
CA GLN A 32 5.36 -0.47 11.11
C GLN A 32 5.74 -1.60 10.14
N LEU A 33 5.28 -1.54 8.88
CA LEU A 33 5.65 -2.54 7.87
C LEU A 33 7.15 -2.53 7.60
N GLN A 34 7.78 -1.36 7.45
CA GLN A 34 9.22 -1.27 7.27
C GLN A 34 9.99 -1.83 8.47
N LYS A 35 9.53 -1.58 9.69
CA LYS A 35 10.13 -2.13 10.91
C LYS A 35 10.03 -3.65 10.99
N ILE A 36 8.85 -4.21 10.71
CA ILE A 36 8.61 -5.66 10.81
C ILE A 36 9.35 -6.41 9.70
N LEU A 37 9.36 -5.87 8.48
CA LEU A 37 9.97 -6.51 7.31
C LEU A 37 11.48 -6.25 7.21
N ASN A 38 12.00 -5.28 7.98
CA ASN A 38 13.38 -4.80 7.92
C ASN A 38 13.83 -4.48 6.48
N ARG A 39 12.92 -3.92 5.69
CA ARG A 39 13.10 -3.57 4.27
C ARG A 39 12.32 -2.31 3.95
N LYS A 40 12.72 -1.62 2.89
CA LYS A 40 11.96 -0.51 2.33
C LYS A 40 10.61 -1.04 1.80
N VAL A 41 9.55 -0.30 2.08
CA VAL A 41 8.19 -0.61 1.62
C VAL A 41 7.71 0.56 0.77
N ASP A 42 7.22 0.28 -0.43
CA ASP A 42 6.42 1.23 -1.20
C ASP A 42 4.94 0.93 -0.96
N LEU A 43 4.29 1.78 -0.16
CA LEU A 43 2.89 1.62 0.20
C LEU A 43 2.04 2.52 -0.70
N LEU A 44 1.18 1.95 -1.52
CA LEU A 44 0.24 2.68 -2.35
C LEU A 44 -1.17 2.50 -1.81
N SER A 45 -1.97 3.57 -1.88
CA SER A 45 -3.40 3.45 -1.61
C SER A 45 -4.20 3.33 -2.90
N SER A 46 -5.27 2.54 -2.90
CA SER A 46 -6.18 2.45 -4.04
C SER A 46 -6.76 3.83 -4.43
N LYS A 47 -6.98 4.73 -3.46
CA LYS A 47 -7.48 6.10 -3.69
C LYS A 47 -6.49 7.02 -4.40
N SER A 48 -5.19 6.79 -4.24
CA SER A 48 -4.15 7.63 -4.87
C SER A 48 -3.88 7.25 -6.34
N LEU A 49 -4.37 6.10 -6.83
CA LEU A 49 -4.16 5.63 -8.19
C LEU A 49 -5.04 6.38 -9.21
N LYS A 50 -4.55 7.52 -9.69
CA LYS A 50 -5.23 8.35 -10.70
C LYS A 50 -4.95 7.96 -12.15
N ASN A 51 -3.77 7.40 -12.43
CA ASN A 51 -3.41 7.00 -13.79
C ASN A 51 -4.08 5.64 -14.12
N PRO A 52 -4.98 5.59 -15.14
CA PRO A 52 -5.72 4.37 -15.45
C PRO A 52 -4.82 3.25 -15.97
N VAL A 53 -3.77 3.57 -16.73
CA VAL A 53 -2.82 2.58 -17.28
C VAL A 53 -2.02 1.92 -16.14
N LEU A 54 -1.51 2.72 -15.21
CA LEU A 54 -0.80 2.22 -14.03
C LEU A 54 -1.72 1.36 -13.16
N LYS A 55 -2.95 1.82 -12.91
CA LYS A 55 -3.95 1.09 -12.12
C LYS A 55 -4.24 -0.27 -12.75
N GLU A 56 -4.47 -0.33 -14.06
CA GLU A 56 -4.73 -1.59 -14.76
C GLU A 56 -3.54 -2.55 -14.65
N GLN A 57 -2.31 -2.06 -14.80
CA GLN A 57 -1.10 -2.88 -14.67
C GLN A 57 -0.96 -3.46 -13.27
N ILE A 58 -1.13 -2.65 -12.22
CA ILE A 58 -1.09 -3.10 -10.82
C ILE A 58 -2.18 -4.15 -10.57
N TYR A 59 -3.41 -3.90 -11.02
CA TYR A 59 -4.53 -4.81 -10.77
C TYR A 59 -4.39 -6.15 -11.52
N LYS A 60 -3.67 -6.16 -12.65
CA LYS A 60 -3.34 -7.39 -13.39
C LYS A 60 -2.29 -8.26 -12.69
N SER A 61 -1.35 -7.65 -11.98
CA SER A 61 -0.22 -8.37 -11.35
C SER A 61 -0.37 -8.57 -9.84
N LYS A 62 -1.30 -7.86 -9.17
CA LYS A 62 -1.47 -7.95 -7.72
C LYS A 62 -1.85 -9.35 -7.26
N VAL A 63 -1.39 -9.70 -6.07
CA VAL A 63 -1.80 -10.91 -5.35
C VAL A 63 -2.54 -10.47 -4.09
N ASN A 64 -3.70 -11.07 -3.82
CA ASN A 64 -4.45 -10.77 -2.60
C ASN A 64 -3.70 -11.37 -1.39
N LEU A 65 -3.31 -10.50 -0.46
CA LEU A 65 -2.62 -10.90 0.77
C LEU A 65 -3.58 -11.04 1.96
N TYR A 66 -4.56 -10.14 2.06
CA TYR A 66 -5.51 -10.06 3.16
C TYR A 66 -6.82 -9.44 2.69
N ALA A 67 -7.93 -9.90 3.29
CA ALA A 67 -9.26 -9.31 3.17
C ALA A 67 -10.00 -9.55 4.49
N ALA A 68 -10.63 -8.50 5.04
CA ALA A 68 -11.46 -8.55 6.24
C ALA A 68 -12.67 -7.64 6.11
#